data_AF-A0A075QKH9-F1
#
_entry.id   AF-A0A075QKH9-F1
#
_cell.length_a   1.000
_cell.length_b   1.000
_cell.length_c   1.000
_cell.angle_alpha   90.00
_cell.angle_beta   90.00
_cell.angle_gamma   90.00
#
_symmetry.space_group_name_H-M   'P 1'
#
loop_
_entity.id
_entity.type
_entity.pdbx_description
1 polymer ?
#
loop_
_entity_poly.entity_id
_entity_poly.type
_entity_poly.pdbx_seq_one_letter_code
_entity_poly.pdbx_strand_id
1 'polypeptide(L)'
;VYNIGFINKVKKVLECVCWNCGRLKADYSRPDFQRLLSIPDASQRAKYVWEYCKKETTCEKPPEDADMAGPDGVPNDVSMDGGIHGELGTRHGCGARQPNFRKTGLKLYVKNKPAAGEEPTNDRDEVSVERVLQTLRKITDRDAETLGIDPYFARPEWMVLHVMPVPPMTVRPSIQMDAMRPSEDDLTYKLSDILKANERLQRCIVEGAPAHVINEFVTLLQFHTAAFMNNEASGMPQALQKSGRPIKSIRARLKGKEGRLRGNLMGKRVDFSARTVITGDPNISIDQVGVPRSIARNLTYPETVTPYNIDRLQEYVRNGRDAYPGAKFVVRDNGEQINLQYNKQRGDFPLQIGYRVERNLIDDDVIIFNRQPSLHKMSMMGHRVKVMPYSTFRLNLSVTSPLHA
;
A
#
# COMPACT_ATOMS: atom_id res chain seq x y z
N VAL A 1 2.64 -20.91 2.01
CA VAL A 1 3.90 -20.13 2.04
C VAL A 1 3.74 -18.96 3.01
N TYR A 2 4.74 -18.57 3.80
CA TYR A 2 4.63 -17.38 4.67
C TYR A 2 4.58 -16.08 3.87
N ASN A 3 3.70 -15.17 4.27
CA ASN A 3 3.83 -13.77 3.87
C ASN A 3 4.98 -13.11 4.65
N ILE A 4 5.96 -12.57 3.93
CA ILE A 4 7.15 -11.95 4.54
C ILE A 4 6.80 -10.79 5.47
N GLY A 5 5.72 -10.05 5.19
CA GLY A 5 5.28 -8.94 6.03
C GLY A 5 4.74 -9.40 7.39
N PHE A 6 4.17 -10.60 7.46
CA PHE A 6 3.49 -11.11 8.64
C PHE A 6 4.27 -12.17 9.41
N ILE A 7 5.41 -12.67 8.91
CA ILE A 7 6.18 -13.74 9.57
C ILE A 7 6.51 -13.43 11.06
N ASN A 8 6.80 -12.17 11.38
CA ASN A 8 7.07 -11.75 12.76
C ASN A 8 5.78 -11.73 13.60
N LYS A 9 4.64 -11.37 13.01
CA LYS A 9 3.34 -11.37 13.69
C LYS A 9 2.85 -12.81 13.91
N VAL A 10 2.99 -13.68 12.90
CA VAL A 10 2.73 -15.12 13.02
C VAL A 10 3.54 -15.72 14.16
N LYS A 11 4.85 -15.43 14.23
CA LYS A 11 5.68 -15.87 15.35
C LYS A 11 5.11 -15.43 16.71
N LYS A 12 4.74 -14.15 16.86
CA LYS A 12 4.16 -13.65 18.11
C LYS A 12 2.84 -14.33 18.45
N VAL A 13 1.97 -14.59 17.46
CA VAL A 13 0.70 -15.31 17.67
C VAL A 13 0.96 -16.74 18.11
N LEU A 14 1.91 -17.45 17.48
CA LEU A 14 2.32 -18.79 17.90
C LEU A 14 2.89 -18.83 19.32
N GLU A 15 3.56 -17.77 19.76
CA GLU A 15 4.01 -17.62 21.15
C GLU A 15 2.86 -17.32 22.13
N CYS A 16 1.68 -16.91 21.65
CA CYS A 16 0.50 -16.65 22.49
C CYS A 16 -0.43 -17.86 22.60
N VAL A 17 -0.56 -18.65 21.55
CA VAL A 17 -1.48 -19.79 21.50
C VAL A 17 -0.76 -21.10 21.78
N CYS A 18 -1.50 -22.09 22.27
CA CYS A 18 -0.98 -23.43 22.48
C CYS A 18 -0.76 -24.13 21.13
N TRP A 19 0.44 -24.68 20.92
CA TRP A 19 0.82 -25.36 19.68
C TRP A 19 -0.06 -26.56 19.31
N ASN A 20 -0.67 -27.22 20.29
CA ASN A 20 -1.50 -28.42 20.06
C ASN A 20 -3.00 -28.11 19.92
N CYS A 21 -3.61 -27.45 20.91
CA CYS A 21 -5.05 -27.15 20.92
C CYS A 21 -5.44 -25.80 20.29
N GLY A 22 -4.51 -24.89 20.00
CA GLY A 22 -4.80 -23.59 19.38
C GLY A 22 -5.48 -22.56 20.29
N ARG A 23 -5.75 -22.90 21.56
CA ARG A 23 -6.29 -21.99 22.58
C ARG A 23 -5.24 -20.99 23.06
N LEU A 24 -5.68 -19.81 23.48
CA LEU A 24 -4.81 -18.81 24.08
C LEU A 24 -4.20 -19.33 25.38
N LYS A 25 -2.90 -19.11 25.59
CA LYS A 25 -2.19 -19.45 26.84
C LYS A 25 -2.41 -18.39 27.91
N ALA A 26 -3.66 -18.04 28.15
CA ALA A 26 -4.05 -17.10 29.18
C ALA A 26 -5.36 -17.57 29.82
N ASP A 27 -5.48 -17.30 31.11
CA ASP A 27 -6.68 -17.57 31.88
C ASP A 27 -7.50 -16.28 31.97
N TYR A 28 -8.71 -16.30 31.40
CA TYR A 28 -9.64 -15.17 31.42
C TYR A 28 -10.17 -14.86 32.83
N SER A 29 -10.05 -15.78 33.78
CA SER A 29 -10.44 -15.58 35.18
C SER A 29 -9.43 -14.74 35.96
N ARG A 30 -8.16 -14.67 35.52
CA ARG A 30 -7.13 -13.93 36.27
C ARG A 30 -7.36 -12.42 36.16
N PRO A 31 -7.38 -11.68 37.29
CA PRO A 31 -7.64 -10.24 37.29
C PRO A 31 -6.56 -9.46 36.52
N ASP A 32 -5.31 -9.95 36.53
CA ASP A 32 -4.22 -9.35 35.78
C ASP A 32 -4.45 -9.40 34.26
N PHE A 33 -5.02 -10.50 33.76
CA PHE A 33 -5.32 -10.64 32.34
C PHE A 33 -6.57 -9.83 31.94
N GLN A 34 -7.58 -9.76 32.81
CA GLN A 34 -8.77 -8.92 32.58
C GLN A 34 -8.42 -7.43 32.42
N ARG A 35 -7.46 -6.92 33.19
CA ARG A 35 -6.93 -5.55 33.02
C ARG A 35 -6.32 -5.32 31.64
N LEU A 36 -5.73 -6.35 31.01
CA LEU A 36 -5.21 -6.24 29.64
C LEU A 36 -6.34 -6.16 28.61
N LEU A 37 -7.46 -6.83 28.86
CA LEU A 37 -8.63 -6.81 27.99
C LEU A 37 -9.34 -5.45 28.00
N SER A 38 -9.27 -4.69 29.12
CA SER A 38 -9.83 -3.34 29.19
C SER A 38 -9.08 -2.29 28.36
N ILE A 39 -7.93 -2.63 27.78
CA ILE A 39 -7.17 -1.72 26.92
C ILE A 39 -7.92 -1.53 25.58
N PRO A 40 -8.31 -0.28 25.22
CA PRO A 40 -9.09 -0.02 24.00
C PRO A 40 -8.25 -0.14 22.72
N ASP A 41 -6.98 0.28 22.75
CA ASP A 41 -6.09 0.17 21.58
C ASP A 41 -5.67 -1.28 21.34
N ALA A 42 -6.18 -1.86 20.24
CA ALA A 42 -5.89 -3.23 19.84
C ALA A 42 -4.40 -3.51 19.65
N SER A 43 -3.61 -2.53 19.19
CA SER A 43 -2.17 -2.72 18.95
C SER A 43 -1.40 -2.83 20.26
N GLN A 44 -1.73 -1.98 21.24
CA GLN A 44 -1.15 -2.03 22.58
C GLN A 44 -1.60 -3.28 23.33
N ARG A 45 -2.90 -3.61 23.27
CA ARG A 45 -3.45 -4.83 23.86
C ARG A 45 -2.72 -6.07 23.35
N ALA A 46 -2.55 -6.19 22.04
CA ALA A 46 -1.81 -7.31 21.43
C ALA A 46 -0.36 -7.43 21.93
N LYS A 47 0.30 -6.31 22.24
CA LYS A 47 1.67 -6.31 22.77
C LYS A 47 1.70 -6.85 24.20
N TYR A 48 0.82 -6.36 25.08
CA TYR A 48 0.79 -6.80 26.48
C TYR A 48 0.30 -8.24 26.64
N VAL A 49 -0.72 -8.64 25.85
CA VAL A 49 -1.18 -10.03 25.80
C VAL A 49 -0.05 -10.96 25.37
N TRP A 50 0.76 -10.56 24.37
CA TRP A 50 1.94 -11.34 23.98
C TRP A 50 3.01 -11.42 25.07
N GLU A 51 3.31 -10.31 25.76
CA GLU A 51 4.26 -10.29 26.88
C GLU A 51 3.82 -11.17 28.05
N TYR A 52 2.51 -11.28 28.28
CA TYR A 52 1.91 -12.20 29.24
C TYR A 52 2.07 -13.66 28.77
N CYS A 53 1.52 -14.00 27.60
CA CYS A 53 1.46 -15.38 27.11
C CYS A 53 2.83 -15.98 26.78
N LYS A 54 3.84 -15.16 26.46
CA LYS A 54 5.21 -15.62 26.19
C LYS A 54 5.87 -16.24 27.44
N LYS A 55 5.49 -15.79 28.64
CA LYS A 55 6.02 -16.32 29.91
C LYS A 55 5.47 -17.72 30.20
N GLU A 56 4.25 -17.99 29.74
CA GLU A 56 3.58 -19.27 29.93
C GLU A 56 4.20 -20.36 29.03
N THR A 57 4.83 -21.34 29.68
CA THR A 57 5.54 -22.47 29.05
C THR A 57 4.71 -23.75 29.01
N THR A 58 3.54 -23.78 29.65
CA THR A 58 2.65 -24.94 29.71
C THR A 58 1.22 -24.47 29.45
N CYS A 59 0.45 -25.27 28.72
CA CYS A 59 -0.97 -25.02 28.52
C CYS A 59 -1.74 -25.57 29.73
N GLU A 60 -2.12 -24.70 30.67
CA GLU A 60 -2.83 -25.09 31.91
C GLU A 60 -4.11 -25.88 31.58
N LYS A 61 -4.25 -27.09 32.14
CA LYS A 61 -5.49 -27.86 32.03
C LYS A 61 -6.57 -27.27 32.94
N PRO A 62 -7.86 -27.44 32.60
CA PRO A 62 -8.91 -27.35 33.61
C PRO A 62 -8.59 -28.32 34.77
N PRO A 63 -8.91 -27.95 36.03
CA PRO A 63 -8.86 -28.91 37.12
C PRO A 63 -9.77 -30.10 36.79
N GLU A 64 -9.28 -31.33 37.05
CA GLU A 64 -10.00 -32.58 36.73
C GLU A 64 -11.32 -32.72 37.51
N ASP A 65 -11.57 -31.86 38.51
CA ASP A 65 -12.77 -31.87 39.37
C ASP A 65 -13.97 -31.05 38.83
N ALA A 66 -13.90 -30.50 37.61
CA ALA A 66 -15.03 -29.77 37.03
C ALA A 66 -16.14 -30.67 36.44
N ASP A 67 -15.92 -32.00 36.39
CA ASP A 67 -16.88 -32.99 35.90
C ASP A 67 -17.49 -33.87 37.01
N MET A 68 -17.39 -33.49 38.30
CA MET A 68 -18.05 -34.22 39.39
C MET A 68 -19.01 -33.34 40.19
N ALA A 69 -20.30 -33.55 39.87
CA ALA A 69 -21.47 -33.40 40.74
C ALA A 69 -21.77 -32.02 41.34
N GLY A 70 -22.69 -31.28 40.70
CA GLY A 70 -23.69 -30.55 41.47
C GLY A 70 -24.61 -31.54 42.22
N PRO A 71 -25.20 -31.19 43.37
CA PRO A 71 -25.94 -32.13 44.23
C PRO A 71 -27.29 -32.59 43.68
N ASP A 72 -27.68 -32.19 42.46
CA ASP A 72 -28.97 -32.52 41.88
C ASP A 72 -28.75 -33.13 40.50
N GLY A 73 -28.92 -34.46 40.44
CA GLY A 73 -28.75 -35.29 39.25
C GLY A 73 -29.74 -34.99 38.13
N VAL A 74 -29.54 -33.86 37.44
CA VAL A 74 -30.17 -33.57 36.16
C VAL A 74 -29.08 -33.60 35.08
N PRO A 75 -29.15 -34.50 34.09
CA PRO A 75 -28.21 -34.50 32.99
C PRO A 75 -28.46 -33.24 32.16
N ASN A 76 -27.47 -32.36 32.08
CA ASN A 76 -27.51 -31.26 31.12
C ASN A 76 -27.39 -31.87 29.72
N ASP A 77 -28.51 -31.81 29.02
CA ASP A 77 -28.68 -32.27 27.66
C ASP A 77 -27.60 -31.64 26.77
N VAL A 78 -26.86 -32.48 26.06
CA VAL A 78 -25.83 -32.06 25.11
C VAL A 78 -26.55 -31.65 23.84
N SER A 79 -27.18 -30.47 23.85
CA SER A 79 -27.72 -29.88 22.63
C SER A 79 -26.56 -29.40 21.76
N MET A 80 -26.29 -30.22 20.73
CA MET A 80 -25.75 -29.81 19.44
C MET A 80 -26.56 -28.62 18.91
N ASP A 81 -26.16 -27.40 19.24
CA ASP A 81 -26.60 -26.26 18.44
C ASP A 81 -25.57 -25.12 18.45
N GLY A 82 -25.36 -24.57 17.25
CA GLY A 82 -24.45 -23.45 17.01
C GLY A 82 -24.98 -22.20 17.69
N GLY A 83 -24.38 -21.84 18.82
CA GLY A 83 -24.77 -20.67 19.60
C GLY A 83 -23.61 -20.11 20.40
N ILE A 84 -23.22 -18.90 20.03
CA ILE A 84 -22.23 -18.03 20.66
C ILE A 84 -22.68 -17.73 22.10
N HIS A 85 -21.72 -17.61 23.03
CA HIS A 85 -21.85 -17.31 24.48
C HIS A 85 -21.87 -18.52 25.44
N GLY A 86 -20.72 -19.21 25.50
CA GLY A 86 -20.33 -19.95 26.70
C GLY A 86 -19.81 -19.00 27.78
N GLU A 87 -20.36 -19.18 28.98
CA GLU A 87 -20.25 -18.35 30.18
C GLU A 87 -18.82 -18.16 30.71
N LEU A 88 -18.70 -17.23 31.67
CA LEU A 88 -17.47 -16.77 32.30
C LEU A 88 -16.86 -17.85 33.23
N GLY A 89 -16.07 -18.76 32.67
CA GLY A 89 -15.31 -19.80 33.39
C GLY A 89 -14.90 -20.84 32.35
N THR A 90 -13.68 -21.33 32.23
CA THR A 90 -12.87 -22.06 33.21
C THR A 90 -11.64 -22.49 32.42
N ARG A 91 -10.41 -22.33 32.96
CA ARG A 91 -9.14 -22.83 32.42
C ARG A 91 -9.26 -23.83 31.24
N HIS A 92 -8.89 -23.41 30.04
CA HIS A 92 -9.02 -24.24 28.84
C HIS A 92 -7.63 -24.60 28.32
N GLY A 93 -7.25 -25.88 28.36
CA GLY A 93 -5.94 -26.29 27.88
C GLY A 93 -5.69 -27.79 27.91
N CYS A 94 -4.67 -28.21 27.16
CA CYS A 94 -4.37 -29.64 26.94
C CYS A 94 -3.22 -30.18 27.80
N GLY A 95 -2.58 -29.36 28.64
CA GLY A 95 -1.43 -29.77 29.47
C GLY A 95 -0.10 -29.84 28.72
N ALA A 96 -0.09 -29.64 27.41
CA ALA A 96 1.13 -29.74 26.60
C ALA A 96 2.12 -28.63 26.94
N ARG A 97 3.40 -28.99 27.00
CA ARG A 97 4.51 -28.03 27.07
C ARG A 97 4.65 -27.28 25.76
N GLN A 98 5.03 -26.01 25.87
CA GLN A 98 5.05 -25.09 24.74
C GLN A 98 6.47 -24.89 24.24
N PRO A 99 6.70 -25.06 22.93
CA PRO A 99 7.99 -24.82 22.34
C PRO A 99 8.35 -23.33 22.33
N ASN A 100 9.65 -23.04 22.24
CA ASN A 100 10.12 -21.68 22.04
C ASN A 100 10.43 -21.43 20.57
N PHE A 101 9.76 -20.45 19.95
CA PHE A 101 9.89 -20.17 18.53
C PHE A 101 11.07 -19.20 18.25
N ARG A 102 11.92 -19.56 17.30
CA ARG A 102 13.00 -18.70 16.79
C ARG A 102 12.84 -18.51 15.28
N LYS A 103 13.19 -17.32 14.80
CA LYS A 103 13.17 -17.00 13.37
C LYS A 103 14.61 -16.91 12.88
N THR A 104 14.91 -17.63 11.79
CA THR A 104 16.19 -17.50 11.07
C THR A 104 15.85 -17.33 9.59
N GLY A 105 16.14 -16.15 9.02
CA GLY A 105 15.75 -15.83 7.65
C GLY A 105 14.23 -15.90 7.43
N LEU A 106 13.80 -16.75 6.49
CA LEU A 106 12.39 -16.98 6.12
C LEU A 106 11.76 -18.20 6.83
N LYS A 107 12.51 -18.87 7.71
CA LYS A 107 12.08 -20.10 8.40
C LYS A 107 11.86 -19.85 9.88
N LEU A 108 10.95 -20.65 10.46
CA LEU A 108 10.70 -20.72 11.89
C LEU A 108 11.23 -22.05 12.42
N TYR A 109 11.93 -21.97 13.54
CA TYR A 109 12.50 -23.11 14.24
C TYR A 109 11.90 -23.20 15.64
N VAL A 110 11.67 -24.42 16.09
CA VAL A 110 11.24 -24.73 17.45
C VAL A 110 12.44 -25.22 18.23
N LYS A 111 12.57 -24.72 19.48
CA LYS A 111 13.43 -25.33 20.48
C LYS A 111 12.56 -25.81 21.63
N ASN A 112 12.51 -27.13 21.82
CA ASN A 112 11.91 -27.72 23.02
C ASN A 112 12.89 -27.55 24.18
N LYS A 113 12.39 -27.16 25.36
CA LYS A 113 13.20 -27.23 26.58
C LYS A 113 13.22 -28.69 27.03
N PRO A 114 14.39 -29.27 27.34
CA PRO A 114 14.47 -30.63 27.87
C PRO A 114 13.67 -30.72 29.17
N ALA A 115 13.09 -31.89 29.45
CA ALA A 115 12.54 -32.15 30.77
C ALA A 115 13.66 -32.15 31.82
N ALA A 116 13.32 -31.86 33.08
CA ALA A 116 14.31 -31.94 34.17
C ALA A 116 14.86 -33.38 34.22
N GLY A 117 16.13 -33.55 33.81
CA GLY A 117 16.82 -34.84 33.74
C GLY A 117 17.26 -35.30 32.34
N GLU A 118 16.84 -34.64 31.26
CA GLU A 118 17.29 -34.95 29.89
C GLU A 118 18.43 -34.03 29.45
N GLU A 119 19.42 -34.59 28.74
CA GLU A 119 20.50 -33.80 28.15
C GLU A 119 19.93 -32.77 27.16
N PRO A 120 20.48 -31.54 27.13
CA PRO A 120 20.01 -30.51 26.23
C PRO A 120 20.38 -30.87 24.79
N THR A 121 19.48 -31.54 24.07
CA THR A 121 19.59 -31.65 22.62
C THR A 121 19.48 -30.24 22.03
N ASN A 122 20.49 -29.86 21.23
CA ASN A 122 20.52 -28.57 20.55
C ASN A 122 19.71 -28.58 19.24
N ASP A 123 18.85 -29.59 19.06
CA ASP A 123 18.07 -29.79 17.86
C ASP A 123 17.11 -28.61 17.68
N ARG A 124 17.29 -27.96 16.53
CA ARG A 124 16.43 -26.90 16.04
C ARG A 124 15.55 -27.51 14.98
N ASP A 125 14.38 -27.96 15.37
CA ASP A 125 13.43 -28.52 14.43
C ASP A 125 12.82 -27.40 13.59
N GLU A 126 12.91 -27.54 12.27
CA GLU A 126 12.24 -26.62 11.35
C GLU A 126 10.72 -26.88 11.40
N VAL A 127 9.95 -25.80 11.57
CA VAL A 127 8.49 -25.90 11.62
C VAL A 127 7.92 -25.82 10.21
N SER A 128 7.16 -26.84 9.81
CA SER A 128 6.44 -26.81 8.54
C SER A 128 5.36 -25.73 8.53
N VAL A 129 5.22 -25.05 7.38
CA VAL A 129 4.24 -23.98 7.20
C VAL A 129 2.80 -24.51 7.33
N GLU A 130 2.57 -25.74 6.88
CA GLU A 130 1.28 -26.43 6.98
C GLU A 130 0.86 -26.62 8.43
N ARG A 131 1.78 -27.03 9.30
CA ARG A 131 1.49 -27.20 10.71
C ARG A 131 1.16 -25.86 11.38
N VAL A 132 1.87 -24.79 11.02
CA VAL A 132 1.53 -23.44 11.49
C VAL A 132 0.13 -23.03 11.04
N LEU A 133 -0.23 -23.28 9.78
CA LEU A 133 -1.57 -22.98 9.26
C LEU A 133 -2.67 -23.76 10.02
N GLN A 134 -2.44 -25.04 10.30
CA GLN A 134 -3.38 -25.86 11.10
C GLN A 134 -3.56 -25.29 12.51
N THR A 135 -2.49 -24.83 13.16
CA THR A 135 -2.57 -24.22 14.49
C THR A 135 -3.31 -22.89 14.45
N LEU A 136 -3.05 -22.04 13.44
CA LEU A 136 -3.74 -20.75 13.28
C LEU A 136 -5.24 -20.91 13.01
N ARG A 137 -5.64 -21.98 12.29
CA ARG A 137 -7.05 -22.32 12.03
C ARG A 137 -7.83 -22.68 13.28
N LYS A 138 -7.16 -23.26 14.29
CA LYS A 138 -7.77 -23.67 15.57
C LYS A 138 -8.07 -22.49 16.50
N ILE A 139 -7.56 -21.29 16.19
CA ILE A 139 -7.78 -20.10 17.01
C ILE A 139 -9.25 -19.68 16.90
N THR A 140 -9.91 -19.55 18.05
CA THR A 140 -11.29 -19.09 18.12
C THR A 140 -11.39 -17.58 17.89
N ASP A 141 -12.56 -17.10 17.45
CA ASP A 141 -12.75 -15.67 17.15
C ASP A 141 -12.57 -14.80 18.39
N ARG A 142 -13.04 -15.26 19.56
CA ARG A 142 -12.78 -14.63 20.87
C ARG A 142 -11.29 -14.51 21.16
N ASP A 143 -10.52 -15.58 20.95
CA ASP A 143 -9.07 -15.55 21.16
C ASP A 143 -8.38 -14.60 20.14
N ALA A 144 -8.87 -14.52 18.90
CA ALA A 144 -8.36 -13.57 17.92
C ALA A 144 -8.60 -12.11 18.34
N GLU A 145 -9.79 -11.79 18.85
CA GLU A 145 -10.13 -10.44 19.35
C GLU A 145 -9.23 -10.02 20.52
N THR A 146 -8.95 -10.94 21.45
CA THR A 146 -8.01 -10.67 22.55
C THR A 146 -6.59 -10.38 22.05
N LEU A 147 -6.16 -11.06 20.99
CA LEU A 147 -4.89 -10.82 20.31
C LEU A 147 -4.86 -9.51 19.49
N GLY A 148 -5.94 -8.73 19.54
CA GLY A 148 -6.10 -7.48 18.79
C GLY A 148 -6.23 -7.72 17.29
N ILE A 149 -6.80 -8.86 16.90
CA ILE A 149 -7.05 -9.26 15.52
C ILE A 149 -8.56 -9.30 15.31
N ASP A 150 -9.05 -8.62 14.29
CA ASP A 150 -10.47 -8.66 13.92
C ASP A 150 -10.78 -9.97 13.18
N PRO A 151 -11.68 -10.83 13.69
CA PRO A 151 -12.04 -12.09 13.05
C PRO A 151 -12.71 -11.91 11.68
N TYR A 152 -13.41 -10.80 11.45
CA TYR A 152 -14.14 -10.58 10.20
C TYR A 152 -13.20 -10.13 9.08
N PHE A 153 -12.29 -9.20 9.37
CA PHE A 153 -11.41 -8.60 8.36
C PHE A 153 -9.99 -9.18 8.31
N ALA A 154 -9.53 -9.90 9.34
CA ALA A 154 -8.12 -10.23 9.48
C ALA A 154 -7.85 -11.58 10.20
N ARG A 155 -8.53 -12.68 9.84
CA ARG A 155 -8.30 -13.97 10.53
C ARG A 155 -6.82 -14.37 10.58
N PRO A 156 -6.32 -14.94 11.70
CA PRO A 156 -4.90 -15.25 11.87
C PRO A 156 -4.29 -16.14 10.78
N GLU A 157 -5.06 -17.09 10.27
CA GLU A 157 -4.66 -17.99 9.18
C GLU A 157 -4.35 -17.28 7.85
N TRP A 158 -4.96 -16.12 7.59
CA TRP A 158 -4.74 -15.34 6.34
C TRP A 158 -3.35 -14.69 6.28
N MET A 159 -2.61 -14.68 7.38
CA MET A 159 -1.20 -14.28 7.39
C MET A 159 -0.29 -15.27 6.63
N VAL A 160 -0.76 -16.50 6.43
CA VAL A 160 -0.10 -17.51 5.59
C VAL A 160 -0.76 -17.51 4.21
N LEU A 161 0.04 -17.34 3.16
CA LEU A 161 -0.43 -17.33 1.79
C LEU A 161 -0.67 -18.77 1.31
N HIS A 162 -1.94 -19.11 1.10
CA HIS A 162 -2.36 -20.32 0.39
C HIS A 162 -2.68 -20.01 -1.08
N VAL A 163 -3.39 -18.91 -1.33
CA VAL A 163 -3.71 -18.39 -2.68
C VAL A 163 -2.99 -17.06 -2.88
N MET A 164 -2.26 -16.93 -3.99
CA MET A 164 -1.55 -15.69 -4.33
C MET A 164 -2.33 -14.89 -5.38
N PRO A 165 -2.77 -13.66 -5.07
CA PRO A 165 -3.45 -12.83 -6.04
C PRO A 165 -2.47 -12.33 -7.11
N VAL A 166 -2.88 -12.43 -8.38
CA VAL A 166 -2.09 -11.94 -9.52
C VAL A 166 -2.59 -10.55 -9.91
N PRO A 167 -1.75 -9.50 -9.84
CA PRO A 167 -2.17 -8.16 -10.21
C PRO A 167 -2.45 -8.04 -11.73
N PRO A 168 -3.41 -7.20 -12.14
CA PRO A 168 -3.76 -6.99 -13.55
C PRO A 168 -2.67 -6.20 -14.30
N MET A 169 -2.74 -6.19 -15.65
CA MET A 169 -1.76 -5.53 -16.52
C MET A 169 -1.58 -4.03 -16.23
N THR A 170 -2.59 -3.34 -15.69
CA THR A 170 -2.51 -1.93 -15.29
C THR A 170 -1.48 -1.68 -14.17
N VAL A 171 -1.21 -2.68 -13.34
CA VAL A 171 -0.22 -2.62 -12.26
C VAL A 171 1.17 -3.09 -12.73
N ARG A 172 1.21 -3.92 -13.78
CA ARG A 172 2.40 -4.53 -14.37
C ARG A 172 2.43 -4.30 -15.90
N PRO A 173 2.63 -3.05 -16.35
CA PRO A 173 2.53 -2.71 -17.77
C PRO A 173 3.67 -3.32 -18.58
N SER A 174 3.35 -3.84 -19.75
CA SER A 174 4.33 -4.26 -20.76
C SER A 174 4.74 -3.06 -21.62
N ILE A 175 6.03 -2.93 -21.92
CA ILE A 175 6.54 -1.90 -22.84
C ILE A 175 6.88 -2.57 -24.16
N GLN A 176 6.16 -2.22 -25.21
CA GLN A 176 6.49 -2.61 -26.58
C GLN A 176 7.30 -1.49 -27.24
N MET A 177 8.41 -1.85 -27.88
CA MET A 177 9.16 -0.96 -28.76
C MET A 177 8.99 -1.51 -30.18
N ASP A 178 8.66 -0.62 -31.14
CA ASP A 178 8.13 -0.90 -32.49
C ASP A 178 8.71 -2.11 -33.27
N ALA A 179 9.95 -2.53 -33.01
CA ALA A 179 10.59 -3.64 -33.73
C ALA A 179 11.29 -4.68 -32.82
N MET A 180 11.22 -4.53 -31.50
CA MET A 180 11.90 -5.41 -30.55
C MET A 180 10.89 -6.22 -29.73
N ARG A 181 11.32 -7.38 -29.22
CA ARG A 181 10.49 -8.18 -28.30
C ARG A 181 10.00 -7.32 -27.13
N PRO A 182 8.73 -7.49 -26.70
CA PRO A 182 8.17 -6.75 -25.58
C PRO A 182 9.03 -6.91 -24.34
N SER A 183 9.29 -5.79 -23.66
CA SER A 183 9.92 -5.76 -22.35
C SER A 183 8.82 -5.78 -21.28
N GLU A 184 8.72 -6.90 -20.58
CA GLU A 184 7.73 -7.09 -19.53
C GLU A 184 8.16 -6.43 -18.22
N ASP A 185 7.18 -6.12 -17.37
CA ASP A 185 7.44 -5.57 -16.05
C ASP A 185 8.16 -6.59 -15.13
N ASP A 186 9.00 -6.07 -14.22
CA ASP A 186 9.72 -6.84 -13.20
C ASP A 186 8.82 -7.81 -12.39
N LEU A 187 7.57 -7.41 -12.09
CA LEU A 187 6.61 -8.25 -11.39
C LEU A 187 6.16 -9.43 -12.25
N THR A 188 5.99 -9.23 -13.56
CA THR A 188 5.62 -10.30 -14.50
C THR A 188 6.70 -11.38 -14.56
N TYR A 189 7.98 -10.99 -14.64
CA TYR A 189 9.09 -11.94 -14.58
C TYR A 189 9.09 -12.75 -13.28
N LYS A 190 8.89 -12.08 -12.14
CA LYS A 190 8.89 -12.76 -10.85
C LYS A 190 7.68 -13.69 -10.67
N LEU A 191 6.51 -13.32 -11.19
CA LEU A 191 5.32 -14.19 -11.20
C LEU A 191 5.56 -15.46 -12.04
N SER A 192 6.21 -15.33 -13.20
CA SER A 192 6.63 -16.50 -14.00
C SER A 192 7.54 -17.44 -13.20
N ASP A 193 8.50 -16.89 -12.44
CA ASP A 193 9.38 -17.73 -11.61
C ASP A 193 8.64 -18.42 -10.46
N ILE A 194 7.68 -17.72 -9.83
CA ILE A 194 6.81 -18.32 -8.80
C ILE A 194 6.01 -19.48 -9.38
N LEU A 195 5.42 -19.29 -10.56
CA LEU A 195 4.63 -20.33 -11.23
C LEU A 195 5.50 -21.55 -11.56
N LYS A 196 6.68 -21.35 -12.13
CA LYS A 196 7.63 -22.43 -12.43
C LYS A 196 8.07 -23.18 -11.18
N ALA A 197 8.34 -22.47 -10.08
CA ALA A 197 8.69 -23.10 -8.81
C ALA A 197 7.51 -23.92 -8.25
N ASN A 198 6.28 -23.43 -8.38
CA ASN A 198 5.08 -24.11 -7.92
C ASN A 198 4.78 -25.38 -8.74
N GLU A 199 4.87 -25.32 -10.06
CA GLU A 199 4.67 -26.49 -10.94
C GLU A 199 5.72 -27.57 -10.69
N ARG A 200 6.98 -27.17 -10.47
CA ARG A 200 8.06 -28.11 -10.12
C ARG A 200 7.80 -28.77 -8.77
N LEU A 201 7.43 -28.00 -7.76
CA LEU A 201 7.09 -28.53 -6.44
C LEU A 201 5.94 -29.53 -6.52
N GLN A 202 4.87 -29.18 -7.26
CA GLN A 202 3.73 -30.06 -7.45
C GLN A 202 4.12 -31.37 -8.14
N ARG A 203 4.95 -31.31 -9.18
CA ARG A 203 5.45 -32.50 -9.87
C ARG A 203 6.27 -33.40 -8.95
N CYS A 204 7.19 -32.84 -8.16
CA CYS A 204 7.99 -33.61 -7.21
C CYS A 204 7.15 -34.30 -6.14
N ILE A 205 6.05 -33.67 -5.70
CA ILE A 205 5.11 -34.28 -4.75
C ILE A 205 4.39 -35.47 -5.39
N VAL A 206 3.91 -35.32 -6.64
CA VAL A 206 3.21 -36.39 -7.38
C VAL A 206 4.13 -37.57 -7.68
N GLU A 207 5.39 -37.32 -8.01
CA GLU A 207 6.41 -38.34 -8.28
C GLU A 207 6.92 -39.05 -7.00
N GLY A 208 6.51 -38.59 -5.81
CA GLY A 208 6.95 -39.19 -4.54
C GLY A 208 8.41 -38.91 -4.22
N ALA A 209 8.92 -37.73 -4.59
CA ALA A 209 10.31 -37.36 -4.33
C ALA A 209 10.63 -37.35 -2.82
N PRO A 210 11.91 -37.54 -2.43
CA PRO A 210 12.32 -37.51 -1.02
C PRO A 210 11.96 -36.18 -0.34
N ALA A 211 11.62 -36.24 0.96
CA ALA A 211 11.19 -35.08 1.74
C ALA A 211 12.21 -33.92 1.75
N HIS A 212 13.51 -34.23 1.70
CA HIS A 212 14.55 -33.21 1.61
C HIS A 212 14.45 -32.37 0.33
N VAL A 213 14.22 -33.01 -0.81
CA VAL A 213 14.07 -32.36 -2.12
C VAL A 213 12.81 -31.48 -2.14
N ILE A 214 11.70 -31.99 -1.59
CA ILE A 214 10.46 -31.21 -1.46
C ILE A 214 10.71 -29.95 -0.62
N ASN A 215 11.43 -30.06 0.50
CA ASN A 215 11.74 -28.92 1.37
C ASN A 215 12.63 -27.86 0.68
N GLU A 216 13.54 -28.27 -0.20
CA GLU A 216 14.31 -27.33 -1.03
C GLU A 216 13.41 -26.55 -1.98
N PHE A 217 12.50 -27.22 -2.70
CA PHE A 217 11.55 -26.56 -3.59
C PHE A 217 10.55 -25.67 -2.84
N VAL A 218 10.10 -26.06 -1.64
CA VAL A 218 9.28 -25.21 -0.76
C VAL A 218 10.06 -23.96 -0.35
N THR A 219 11.34 -24.10 -0.02
CA THR A 219 12.21 -22.97 0.34
C THR A 219 12.40 -22.03 -0.86
N LEU A 220 12.56 -22.58 -2.07
CA LEU A 220 12.64 -21.81 -3.31
C LEU A 220 11.34 -21.04 -3.58
N LEU A 221 10.18 -21.69 -3.48
CA LEU A 221 8.88 -21.03 -3.64
C LEU A 221 8.67 -19.92 -2.60
N GLN A 222 9.08 -20.17 -1.35
CA GLN A 222 9.07 -19.18 -0.27
C GLN A 222 9.95 -17.97 -0.60
N PHE A 223 11.14 -18.19 -1.16
CA PHE A 223 12.04 -17.14 -1.59
C PHE A 223 11.43 -16.29 -2.72
N HIS A 224 10.87 -16.93 -3.76
CA HIS A 224 10.29 -16.19 -4.88
C HIS A 224 9.07 -15.34 -4.45
N THR A 225 8.19 -15.91 -3.62
CA THR A 225 7.02 -15.20 -3.07
C THR A 225 7.45 -14.05 -2.16
N ALA A 226 8.48 -14.27 -1.32
CA ALA A 226 9.04 -13.25 -0.44
C ALA A 226 9.63 -12.07 -1.25
N ALA A 227 10.46 -12.37 -2.27
CA ALA A 227 11.11 -11.36 -3.10
C ALA A 227 10.12 -10.56 -3.96
N PHE A 228 8.99 -11.16 -4.36
CA PHE A 228 7.91 -10.45 -5.05
C PHE A 228 7.32 -9.33 -4.19
N MET A 229 7.06 -9.62 -2.91
CA MET A 229 6.51 -8.64 -1.96
C MET A 229 7.57 -7.64 -1.48
N ASN A 230 8.74 -8.14 -1.06
CA ASN A 230 9.83 -7.34 -0.51
C ASN A 230 11.20 -7.98 -0.81
N ASN A 231 11.88 -7.48 -1.85
CA ASN A 231 13.19 -7.97 -2.27
C ASN A 231 14.36 -7.45 -1.40
N GLU A 232 14.14 -6.40 -0.61
CA GLU A 232 15.16 -5.77 0.24
C GLU A 232 15.10 -6.27 1.69
N ALA A 233 14.44 -7.40 1.94
CA ALA A 233 14.34 -7.92 3.30
C ALA A 233 15.70 -8.41 3.81
N SER A 234 16.00 -8.12 5.08
CA SER A 234 17.24 -8.56 5.70
C SER A 234 17.27 -10.08 5.86
N GLY A 235 18.41 -10.71 5.55
CA GLY A 235 18.63 -12.15 5.70
C GLY A 235 18.14 -13.00 4.53
N MET A 236 17.87 -12.40 3.37
CA MET A 236 17.66 -13.12 2.11
C MET A 236 18.56 -12.53 1.00
N PRO A 237 19.04 -13.36 0.06
CA PRO A 237 19.74 -12.85 -1.11
C PRO A 237 18.78 -12.03 -1.98
N GLN A 238 19.30 -11.01 -2.66
CA GLN A 238 18.47 -10.19 -3.54
C GLN A 238 18.17 -10.97 -4.82
N ALA A 239 16.90 -10.99 -5.23
CA ALA A 239 16.52 -11.48 -6.54
C ALA A 239 16.96 -10.48 -7.61
N LEU A 240 17.84 -10.92 -8.50
CA LEU A 240 18.38 -10.14 -9.60
C LEU A 240 17.68 -10.53 -10.90
N GLN A 241 17.53 -9.56 -11.80
CA GLN A 241 17.18 -9.79 -13.19
C GLN A 241 18.41 -10.38 -13.92
N LYS A 242 18.21 -10.90 -15.15
CA LYS A 242 19.30 -11.41 -16.00
C LYS A 242 20.43 -10.39 -16.24
N SER A 243 20.12 -9.09 -16.14
CA SER A 243 21.08 -7.99 -16.25
C SER A 243 21.89 -7.72 -14.98
N GLY A 244 21.66 -8.46 -13.89
CA GLY A 244 22.27 -8.21 -12.58
C GLY A 244 21.59 -7.09 -11.78
N ARG A 245 20.60 -6.39 -12.34
CA ARG A 245 19.81 -5.38 -11.62
C ARG A 245 18.85 -6.04 -10.62
N PRO A 246 18.73 -5.55 -9.37
CA PRO A 246 17.70 -6.03 -8.45
C PRO A 246 16.29 -5.80 -8.98
N ILE A 247 15.42 -6.82 -8.84
CA ILE A 247 14.01 -6.74 -9.26
C ILE A 247 13.25 -5.78 -8.34
N LYS A 248 12.46 -4.86 -8.92
CA LYS A 248 11.61 -3.93 -8.16
C LYS A 248 10.36 -4.62 -7.60
N SER A 249 10.44 -5.00 -6.32
CA SER A 249 9.31 -5.54 -5.55
C SER A 249 8.16 -4.55 -5.31
N ILE A 250 6.99 -5.05 -4.90
CA ILE A 250 5.81 -4.21 -4.60
C ILE A 250 6.14 -3.18 -3.51
N ARG A 251 6.80 -3.59 -2.42
CA ARG A 251 7.16 -2.66 -1.34
C ARG A 251 8.09 -1.55 -1.81
N ALA A 252 9.06 -1.87 -2.68
CA ALA A 252 9.99 -0.90 -3.24
C ALA A 252 9.28 0.13 -4.15
N ARG A 253 8.18 -0.25 -4.82
CA ARG A 253 7.35 0.69 -5.59
C ARG A 253 6.58 1.66 -4.71
N LEU A 254 6.21 1.26 -3.50
CA LEU A 254 5.43 2.09 -2.58
C LEU A 254 6.30 3.03 -1.74
N LYS A 255 7.45 2.54 -1.25
CA LYS A 255 8.36 3.28 -0.36
C LYS A 255 9.34 4.15 -1.15
N GLY A 256 9.85 5.19 -0.50
CA GLY A 256 10.98 5.99 -1.00
C GLY A 256 10.55 7.35 -1.54
N LYS A 257 11.53 8.17 -1.94
CA LYS A 257 11.29 9.51 -2.50
C LYS A 257 10.54 9.45 -3.83
N GLU A 258 10.92 8.49 -4.66
CA GLU A 258 10.28 8.20 -5.97
C GLU A 258 9.18 7.13 -5.88
N GLY A 259 8.87 6.63 -4.67
CA GLY A 259 7.80 5.67 -4.46
C GLY A 259 6.43 6.30 -4.69
N ARG A 260 5.41 5.48 -4.98
CA ARG A 260 4.06 5.96 -5.33
C ARG A 260 3.43 6.87 -4.28
N LEU A 261 3.65 6.60 -2.99
CA LEU A 261 3.09 7.42 -1.90
C LEU A 261 3.61 8.86 -1.96
N ARG A 262 4.93 9.06 -2.04
CA ARG A 262 5.52 10.40 -2.01
C ARG A 262 5.57 11.05 -3.41
N GLY A 263 5.96 10.28 -4.43
CA GLY A 263 6.21 10.78 -5.78
C GLY A 263 4.97 10.85 -6.68
N ASN A 264 3.85 10.21 -6.33
CA ASN A 264 2.64 10.26 -7.16
C ASN A 264 1.43 10.79 -6.42
N LEU A 265 1.27 10.45 -5.14
CA LEU A 265 0.13 10.91 -4.34
C LEU A 265 0.40 12.25 -3.65
N MET A 266 1.56 12.42 -2.99
CA MET A 266 1.89 13.68 -2.30
C MET A 266 2.45 14.77 -3.21
N GLY A 267 3.16 14.40 -4.27
CA GLY A 267 3.77 15.35 -5.20
C GLY A 267 3.69 14.86 -6.64
N LYS A 268 2.62 15.23 -7.36
CA LYS A 268 2.43 14.86 -8.76
C LYS A 268 2.93 15.98 -9.67
N ARG A 269 3.38 15.62 -10.88
CA ARG A 269 3.51 16.60 -11.96
C ARG A 269 2.12 17.09 -12.33
N VAL A 270 1.99 18.40 -12.51
CA VAL A 270 0.73 19.07 -12.82
C VAL A 270 0.79 19.66 -14.22
N ASP A 271 -0.31 19.54 -14.94
CA ASP A 271 -0.53 20.24 -16.20
C ASP A 271 -0.85 21.73 -15.93
N PHE A 272 -0.89 22.55 -16.97
CA PHE A 272 -1.18 23.99 -16.89
C PHE A 272 -0.22 24.78 -15.98
N SER A 273 1.05 24.40 -15.95
CA SER A 273 2.11 25.10 -15.23
C SER A 273 3.27 25.47 -16.15
N ALA A 274 3.98 26.54 -15.81
CA ALA A 274 5.17 26.99 -16.54
C ALA A 274 6.26 27.45 -15.56
N ARG A 275 7.52 27.35 -16.01
CA ARG A 275 8.70 27.76 -15.24
C ARG A 275 9.68 28.47 -16.17
N THR A 276 10.12 29.66 -15.78
CA THR A 276 11.20 30.39 -16.44
C THR A 276 11.99 31.22 -15.42
N VAL A 277 13.06 31.87 -15.86
CA VAL A 277 13.91 32.78 -15.06
C VAL A 277 13.11 34.02 -14.66
N ILE A 278 13.37 34.54 -13.46
CA ILE A 278 12.76 35.76 -12.92
C ILE A 278 13.62 37.00 -13.16
N THR A 279 13.00 38.17 -13.30
CA THR A 279 13.65 39.47 -13.43
C THR A 279 12.85 40.53 -12.66
N GLY A 280 13.52 41.48 -12.00
CA GLY A 280 12.84 42.59 -11.34
C GLY A 280 12.33 43.62 -12.36
N ASP A 281 11.11 44.12 -12.17
CA ASP A 281 10.55 45.22 -12.96
C ASP A 281 9.89 46.24 -12.02
N PRO A 282 10.38 47.49 -11.95
CA PRO A 282 9.81 48.51 -11.07
C PRO A 282 8.46 49.05 -11.56
N ASN A 283 8.10 48.82 -12.84
CA ASN A 283 6.90 49.40 -13.45
C ASN A 283 5.66 48.47 -13.35
N ILE A 284 5.76 47.37 -12.61
CA ILE A 284 4.67 46.41 -12.41
C ILE A 284 4.08 46.57 -11.00
N SER A 285 2.76 46.43 -10.85
CA SER A 285 2.12 46.45 -9.54
C SER A 285 2.59 45.28 -8.67
N ILE A 286 2.49 45.42 -7.34
CA ILE A 286 2.89 44.39 -6.36
C ILE A 286 2.11 43.09 -6.57
N ASP A 287 0.84 43.21 -6.95
CA ASP A 287 -0.05 42.08 -7.21
C ASP A 287 -0.02 41.58 -8.65
N GLN A 288 0.87 42.11 -9.50
CA GLN A 288 1.00 41.70 -10.89
C GLN A 288 2.28 40.89 -11.13
N VAL A 289 2.23 40.00 -12.12
CA VAL A 289 3.37 39.22 -12.60
C VAL A 289 3.45 39.28 -14.12
N GLY A 290 4.63 39.64 -14.62
CA GLY A 290 4.94 39.68 -16.03
C GLY A 290 5.05 38.27 -16.59
N VAL A 291 4.16 37.90 -17.52
CA VAL A 291 4.18 36.61 -18.19
C VAL A 291 4.63 36.77 -19.65
N PRO A 292 5.66 36.04 -20.09
CA PRO A 292 6.07 35.99 -21.50
C PRO A 292 4.93 35.61 -22.45
N ARG A 293 4.85 36.28 -23.61
CA ARG A 293 3.90 35.92 -24.70
C ARG A 293 4.01 34.44 -25.11
N SER A 294 5.20 33.84 -25.08
CA SER A 294 5.40 32.41 -25.40
C SER A 294 4.70 31.48 -24.41
N ILE A 295 4.67 31.84 -23.13
CA ILE A 295 3.99 31.08 -22.07
C ILE A 295 2.49 31.35 -22.14
N ALA A 296 2.08 32.61 -22.28
CA ALA A 296 0.67 33.01 -22.35
C ALA A 296 -0.08 32.36 -23.54
N ARG A 297 0.61 32.15 -24.67
CA ARG A 297 0.06 31.42 -25.84
C ARG A 297 -0.06 29.92 -25.65
N ASN A 298 0.64 29.32 -24.69
CA ASN A 298 0.64 27.87 -24.49
C ASN A 298 -0.29 27.46 -23.35
N LEU A 299 -0.32 28.24 -22.26
CA LEU A 299 -1.23 28.04 -21.14
C LEU A 299 -2.64 28.48 -21.53
N THR A 300 -3.61 27.61 -21.26
CA THR A 300 -5.01 27.87 -21.56
C THR A 300 -5.86 27.92 -20.30
N TYR A 301 -6.96 28.65 -20.38
CA TYR A 301 -8.01 28.68 -19.39
C TYR A 301 -9.35 28.30 -20.06
N PRO A 302 -10.07 27.29 -19.55
CA PRO A 302 -11.36 26.91 -20.12
C PRO A 302 -12.44 27.90 -19.67
N GLU A 303 -12.87 28.79 -20.57
CA GLU A 303 -13.97 29.72 -20.34
C GLU A 303 -15.26 29.17 -20.97
N THR A 304 -16.36 29.16 -20.21
CA THR A 304 -17.66 28.75 -20.74
C THR A 304 -18.29 29.91 -21.52
N VAL A 305 -18.83 29.61 -22.70
CA VAL A 305 -19.50 30.58 -23.56
C VAL A 305 -20.84 30.95 -22.93
N THR A 306 -20.99 32.24 -22.69
CA THR A 306 -22.18 32.90 -22.15
C THR A 306 -22.58 34.03 -23.11
N PRO A 307 -23.82 34.56 -23.01
CA PRO A 307 -24.23 35.69 -23.84
C PRO A 307 -23.31 36.92 -23.72
N TYR A 308 -22.61 37.09 -22.59
CA TYR A 308 -21.77 38.26 -22.33
C TYR A 308 -20.37 38.18 -22.95
N ASN A 309 -19.84 36.98 -23.15
CA ASN A 309 -18.46 36.78 -23.63
C ASN A 309 -18.39 36.16 -25.03
N ILE A 310 -19.54 35.83 -25.64
CA ILE A 310 -19.61 35.14 -26.93
C ILE A 310 -18.85 35.89 -28.04
N ASP A 311 -19.03 37.21 -28.15
CA ASP A 311 -18.37 38.01 -29.19
C ASP A 311 -16.84 38.01 -29.01
N ARG A 312 -16.38 38.17 -27.77
CA ARG A 312 -14.95 38.15 -27.41
C ARG A 312 -14.33 36.78 -27.66
N LEU A 313 -15.00 35.70 -27.27
CA LEU A 313 -14.52 34.35 -27.48
C LEU A 313 -14.54 33.96 -28.97
N GLN A 314 -15.51 34.45 -29.72
CA GLN A 314 -15.59 34.26 -31.17
C GLN A 314 -14.36 34.88 -31.86
N GLU A 315 -13.93 36.07 -31.42
CA GLU A 315 -12.70 36.70 -31.91
C GLU A 315 -11.46 35.87 -31.57
N TYR A 316 -11.35 35.34 -30.35
CA TYR A 316 -10.21 34.49 -29.95
C TYR A 316 -10.13 33.19 -30.75
N VAL A 317 -11.28 32.60 -31.07
CA VAL A 317 -11.36 31.42 -31.94
C VAL A 317 -10.98 31.78 -33.38
N ARG A 318 -11.40 32.94 -33.88
CA ARG A 318 -11.04 33.45 -35.21
C ARG A 318 -9.54 33.72 -35.34
N ASN A 319 -8.92 34.28 -34.31
CA ASN A 319 -7.48 34.51 -34.21
C ASN A 319 -6.68 33.19 -34.17
N GLY A 320 -7.29 32.12 -33.66
CA GLY A 320 -6.70 30.79 -33.59
C GLY A 320 -5.55 30.69 -32.58
N ARG A 321 -4.64 29.73 -32.81
CA ARG A 321 -3.55 29.41 -31.88
C ARG A 321 -2.34 30.36 -31.99
N ASP A 322 -2.03 30.85 -33.19
CA ASP A 322 -0.75 31.51 -33.47
C ASP A 322 -0.77 33.00 -33.07
N ALA A 323 -1.93 33.65 -33.20
CA ALA A 323 -2.13 35.02 -32.78
C ALA A 323 -2.47 35.13 -31.28
N TYR A 324 -2.08 36.24 -30.67
CA TYR A 324 -2.41 36.57 -29.29
C TYR A 324 -3.13 37.92 -29.24
N PRO A 325 -4.28 38.04 -28.55
CA PRO A 325 -5.03 36.99 -27.85
C PRO A 325 -5.71 35.97 -28.78
N GLY A 326 -5.82 34.72 -28.36
CA GLY A 326 -6.32 33.61 -29.18
C GLY A 326 -6.78 32.41 -28.35
N ALA A 327 -7.08 31.30 -29.01
CA ALA A 327 -7.55 30.06 -28.37
C ALA A 327 -6.93 28.81 -29.00
N LYS A 328 -6.90 27.71 -28.24
CA LYS A 328 -6.26 26.45 -28.65
C LYS A 328 -7.27 25.35 -28.96
N PHE A 329 -8.29 25.21 -28.11
CA PHE A 329 -9.33 24.20 -28.25
C PHE A 329 -10.72 24.79 -28.04
N VAL A 330 -11.71 24.21 -28.71
CA VAL A 330 -13.13 24.43 -28.42
C VAL A 330 -13.75 23.09 -28.07
N VAL A 331 -14.38 23.01 -26.91
CA VAL A 331 -15.08 21.83 -26.41
C VAL A 331 -16.57 22.07 -26.56
N ARG A 332 -17.23 21.23 -27.35
CA ARG A 332 -18.69 21.24 -27.53
C ARG A 332 -19.39 20.64 -26.30
N ASP A 333 -20.71 20.79 -26.22
CA ASP A 333 -21.52 20.25 -25.11
C ASP A 333 -21.45 18.70 -25.02
N ASN A 334 -21.21 18.03 -26.14
CA ASN A 334 -21.01 16.57 -26.21
C ASN A 334 -19.62 16.12 -25.67
N GLY A 335 -18.74 17.05 -25.28
CA GLY A 335 -17.38 16.77 -24.82
C GLY A 335 -16.35 16.59 -25.94
N GLU A 336 -16.74 16.75 -27.20
CA GLU A 336 -15.83 16.69 -28.34
C GLU A 336 -14.88 17.90 -28.32
N GLN A 337 -13.58 17.64 -28.32
CA GLN A 337 -12.54 18.66 -28.34
C GLN A 337 -12.05 18.91 -29.76
N ILE A 338 -12.30 20.11 -30.26
CA ILE A 338 -11.85 20.55 -31.59
C ILE A 338 -10.54 21.31 -31.43
N ASN A 339 -9.47 20.81 -32.06
CA ASN A 339 -8.19 21.49 -32.09
C ASN A 339 -8.16 22.55 -33.21
N LEU A 340 -8.00 23.81 -32.83
CA LEU A 340 -8.01 24.95 -33.75
C LEU A 340 -6.77 25.00 -34.68
N GLN A 341 -5.71 24.25 -34.38
CA GLN A 341 -4.52 24.21 -35.24
C GLN A 341 -4.75 23.46 -36.57
N TYR A 342 -5.46 22.33 -36.50
CA TYR A 342 -5.64 21.42 -37.63
C TYR A 342 -7.00 21.58 -38.32
N ASN A 343 -7.87 22.44 -37.78
CA ASN A 343 -9.16 22.66 -38.37
C ASN A 343 -9.02 23.46 -39.68
N LYS A 344 -9.50 22.87 -40.79
CA LYS A 344 -9.44 23.46 -42.13
C LYS A 344 -10.36 24.68 -42.27
N GLN A 345 -11.40 24.76 -41.45
CA GLN A 345 -12.31 25.91 -41.36
C GLN A 345 -11.72 26.97 -40.41
N ARG A 346 -10.63 27.62 -40.84
CA ARG A 346 -10.07 28.78 -40.12
C ARG A 346 -11.02 29.97 -40.27
N GLY A 347 -11.80 30.28 -39.24
CA GLY A 347 -12.39 31.62 -39.08
C GLY A 347 -13.89 31.69 -38.78
N ASP A 348 -14.69 30.71 -39.21
CA ASP A 348 -16.17 30.74 -39.06
C ASP A 348 -16.70 29.50 -38.33
N PHE A 349 -16.14 29.19 -37.16
CA PHE A 349 -16.79 28.28 -36.24
C PHE A 349 -17.76 29.07 -35.36
N PRO A 350 -19.09 29.02 -35.59
CA PRO A 350 -20.02 29.75 -34.74
C PRO A 350 -20.06 29.11 -33.34
N LEU A 351 -19.69 29.90 -32.33
CA LEU A 351 -19.83 29.48 -30.94
C LEU A 351 -21.31 29.47 -30.54
N GLN A 352 -21.69 28.45 -29.76
CA GLN A 352 -23.00 28.37 -29.13
C GLN A 352 -22.84 28.54 -27.62
N ILE A 353 -23.89 29.06 -26.97
CA ILE A 353 -23.94 29.18 -25.52
C ILE A 353 -23.89 27.78 -24.92
N GLY A 354 -23.00 27.55 -23.95
CA GLY A 354 -22.74 26.24 -23.35
C GLY A 354 -21.39 25.64 -23.69
N TYR A 355 -20.83 25.98 -24.87
CA TYR A 355 -19.51 25.50 -25.28
C TYR A 355 -18.41 26.00 -24.35
N ARG A 356 -17.26 25.32 -24.31
CA ARG A 356 -16.09 25.78 -23.57
C ARG A 356 -14.95 26.10 -24.53
N VAL A 357 -14.41 27.30 -24.43
CA VAL A 357 -13.26 27.73 -25.23
C VAL A 357 -12.04 27.74 -24.33
N GLU A 358 -11.03 26.94 -24.68
CA GLU A 358 -9.71 27.01 -24.06
C GLU A 358 -8.93 28.18 -24.67
N ARG A 359 -9.18 29.37 -24.12
CA ARG A 359 -8.49 30.60 -24.52
C ARG A 359 -7.10 30.68 -23.90
N ASN A 360 -6.22 31.46 -24.53
CA ASN A 360 -4.93 31.81 -23.99
C ASN A 360 -5.08 32.64 -22.69
N LEU A 361 -4.02 32.63 -21.87
CA LEU A 361 -3.94 33.46 -20.68
C LEU A 361 -3.89 34.94 -21.07
N ILE A 362 -4.79 35.77 -20.53
CA ILE A 362 -4.88 37.21 -20.84
C ILE A 362 -4.42 38.06 -19.66
N ASP A 363 -4.36 39.37 -19.87
CA ASP A 363 -4.07 40.33 -18.81
C ASP A 363 -5.16 40.28 -17.72
N ASP A 364 -4.74 40.47 -16.47
CA ASP A 364 -5.54 40.42 -15.25
C ASP A 364 -6.13 39.04 -14.86
N ASP A 365 -5.82 37.96 -15.60
CA ASP A 365 -6.09 36.60 -15.13
C ASP A 365 -5.31 36.33 -13.82
N VAL A 366 -5.93 35.65 -12.86
CA VAL A 366 -5.30 35.34 -11.58
C VAL A 366 -4.58 33.99 -11.67
N ILE A 367 -3.27 34.00 -11.39
CA ILE A 367 -2.44 32.80 -11.32
C ILE A 367 -1.77 32.66 -9.95
N ILE A 368 -1.42 31.44 -9.58
CA ILE A 368 -0.60 31.18 -8.41
C ILE A 368 0.87 31.16 -8.86
N PHE A 369 1.67 32.05 -8.29
CA PHE A 369 3.11 32.07 -8.49
C PHE A 369 3.81 31.45 -7.28
N ASN A 370 4.82 30.62 -7.52
CA ASN A 370 5.62 30.03 -6.44
C ASN A 370 7.13 30.12 -6.69
N ARG A 371 7.88 30.03 -5.59
CA ARG A 371 9.32 29.76 -5.63
C ARG A 371 9.65 28.57 -4.75
N GLN A 372 10.40 27.61 -5.30
CA GLN A 372 10.88 26.43 -4.57
C GLN A 372 12.24 26.76 -3.92
N PRO A 373 12.50 26.34 -2.66
CA PRO A 373 11.62 25.59 -1.76
C PRO A 373 10.54 26.46 -1.11
N SER A 374 9.31 25.96 -1.04
CA SER A 374 8.17 26.70 -0.47
C SER A 374 8.00 26.37 1.01
N LEU A 375 8.75 27.06 1.87
CA LEU A 375 8.74 26.86 3.33
C LEU A 375 7.69 27.71 4.05
N HIS A 376 7.34 28.86 3.47
CA HIS A 376 6.37 29.79 4.04
C HIS A 376 5.10 29.81 3.20
N LYS A 377 3.95 30.13 3.83
CA LYS A 377 2.68 30.35 3.11
C LYS A 377 2.86 31.37 1.98
N MET A 378 3.64 32.42 2.23
CA MET A 378 3.94 33.48 1.27
C MET A 378 4.85 33.06 0.11
N SER A 379 5.44 31.86 0.15
CA SER A 379 6.17 31.30 -1.01
C SER A 379 5.24 30.87 -2.15
N MET A 380 3.92 30.90 -1.93
CA MET A 380 2.87 30.69 -2.92
C MET A 380 1.83 31.81 -2.80
N MET A 381 1.76 32.70 -3.78
CA MET A 381 0.84 33.85 -3.75
C MET A 381 0.08 33.97 -5.08
N GLY A 382 -1.12 34.54 -5.01
CA GLY A 382 -1.90 34.90 -6.20
C GLY A 382 -1.37 36.20 -6.80
N HIS A 383 -1.20 36.23 -8.12
CA HIS A 383 -0.83 37.41 -8.88
C HIS A 383 -1.72 37.53 -10.12
N ARG A 384 -1.99 38.77 -10.54
CA ARG A 384 -2.63 39.09 -11.81
C ARG A 384 -1.60 39.06 -12.93
N VAL A 385 -1.97 38.44 -14.03
CA VAL A 385 -1.11 38.32 -15.21
C VAL A 385 -0.98 39.66 -15.91
N LYS A 386 0.24 39.99 -16.33
CA LYS A 386 0.51 41.06 -17.28
C LYS A 386 1.37 40.50 -18.40
N VAL A 387 0.83 40.35 -19.60
CA VAL A 387 1.53 39.72 -20.71
C VAL A 387 2.54 40.70 -21.30
N MET A 388 3.79 40.30 -21.29
CA MET A 388 4.92 41.14 -21.69
C MET A 388 5.80 40.46 -22.74
N PRO A 389 6.54 41.24 -23.55
CA PRO A 389 7.56 40.70 -24.44
C PRO A 389 8.70 40.03 -23.65
N TYR A 390 9.63 39.39 -24.37
CA TYR A 390 10.75 38.61 -23.82
C TYR A 390 10.32 37.30 -23.12
N SER A 391 11.27 36.61 -22.49
CA SER A 391 11.12 35.21 -22.05
C SER A 391 11.25 34.99 -20.54
N THR A 392 11.32 36.06 -19.73
CA THR A 392 11.45 35.97 -18.27
C THR A 392 10.16 36.36 -17.56
N PHE A 393 9.93 35.79 -16.38
CA PHE A 393 8.88 36.26 -15.48
C PHE A 393 9.33 37.56 -14.82
N ARG A 394 8.47 38.57 -14.81
CA ARG A 394 8.78 39.86 -14.18
C ARG A 394 7.98 40.06 -12.91
N LEU A 395 8.64 40.51 -11.85
CA LEU A 395 7.99 40.75 -10.56
C LEU A 395 8.44 42.07 -9.95
N ASN A 396 7.55 42.66 -9.15
CA ASN A 396 7.84 43.84 -8.39
C ASN A 396 8.89 43.52 -7.31
N LEU A 397 9.86 44.43 -7.13
CA LEU A 397 10.97 44.28 -6.18
C LEU A 397 10.50 44.07 -4.73
N SER A 398 9.37 44.64 -4.32
CA SER A 398 8.82 44.45 -2.97
C SER A 398 8.33 43.02 -2.69
N VAL A 399 8.08 42.22 -3.73
CA VAL A 399 7.62 40.82 -3.63
C VAL A 399 8.81 39.85 -3.50
N THR A 400 10.05 40.32 -3.69
CA THR A 400 11.24 39.47 -3.60
C THR A 400 11.46 38.91 -2.19
N SER A 401 11.21 39.70 -1.15
CA SER A 401 11.38 39.30 0.26
C SER A 401 10.52 38.10 0.67
N PRO A 402 9.18 38.08 0.45
CA PRO A 402 8.35 36.91 0.80
C PRO A 402 8.66 35.67 -0.05
N LEU A 403 9.17 35.83 -1.27
CA LEU A 403 9.59 34.71 -2.13
C LEU A 403 11.03 34.25 -1.84
N HIS A 404 11.79 34.99 -1.01
CA HIS A 404 13.22 34.82 -0.78
C HIS A 404 14.01 34.74 -2.10
N ALA A 405 13.65 35.59 -3.06
CA ALA A 405 14.02 35.50 -4.46
C ALA A 405 15.20 36.36 -4.86
#